data_AF-A0A395YNB5-F1
#
_entry.id   AF-A0A395YNB5-F1
#
_cell.length_a   1.000
_cell.length_b   1.000
_cell.length_c   1.000
_cell.angle_alpha   90.00
_cell.angle_beta   90.00
_cell.angle_gamma   90.00
#
_symmetry.space_group_name_H-M   'P 1'
#
loop_
_entity.id
_entity.type
_entity.pdbx_description
1 polymer ?
#
loop_
_entity_poly.entity_id
_entity_poly.type
_entity_poly.pdbx_seq_one_letter_code
_entity_poly.pdbx_strand_id
1 'polypeptide(L)'
;MINRLKHYFSFSHHVFLKTFILLSLISVIPLLCISLLFANLSEQFWKSESYSSSQRALTQYMNNIDNQILSVQEEMVRVATNASVLSFILQPTFSEISRNTQIMKYLNDIQKSDNGIYYAYLYSNFAGLVLSSENKGYRYFHFYDKPALDLYSEKNMLRWSCGKM
;
A
#
# COMPACT_ATOMS: atom_id res chain seq x y z
N MET A 1 -58.53 20.16 65.19
CA MET A 1 -57.41 21.09 64.95
C MET A 1 -56.16 20.38 64.41
N ILE A 2 -55.78 19.22 64.98
CA ILE A 2 -54.60 18.42 64.55
C ILE A 2 -54.70 17.87 63.11
N ASN A 3 -55.87 17.44 62.64
CA ASN A 3 -56.04 16.94 61.26
C ASN A 3 -55.88 18.03 60.17
N ARG A 4 -56.19 19.29 60.46
CA ARG A 4 -55.98 20.40 59.50
C ARG A 4 -54.51 20.79 59.37
N LEU A 5 -53.75 20.72 60.46
CA LEU A 5 -52.30 20.93 60.49
C LEU A 5 -51.54 19.84 59.73
N LYS A 6 -51.92 18.57 59.90
CA LYS A 6 -51.36 17.44 59.11
C LYS A 6 -51.59 17.60 57.61
N HIS A 7 -52.79 18.04 57.21
CA HIS A 7 -53.12 18.26 55.80
C HIS A 7 -52.33 19.43 55.19
N TYR A 8 -52.15 20.53 55.91
CA TYR A 8 -51.35 21.68 55.47
C TYR A 8 -49.85 21.34 55.36
N PHE A 9 -49.31 20.59 56.32
CA PHE A 9 -47.90 20.17 56.31
C PHE A 9 -47.63 19.18 55.16
N SER A 10 -48.52 18.21 54.97
CA SER A 10 -48.45 17.30 53.82
C SER A 10 -48.59 18.01 52.47
N PHE A 11 -49.44 19.04 52.38
CA PHE A 11 -49.62 19.82 51.15
C PHE A 11 -48.39 20.70 50.85
N SER A 12 -47.80 21.33 51.86
CA SER A 12 -46.59 22.15 51.73
C SER A 12 -45.38 21.34 51.25
N HIS A 13 -45.16 20.15 51.82
CA HIS A 13 -44.11 19.24 51.34
C HIS A 13 -44.36 18.73 49.92
N HIS A 14 -45.61 18.49 49.55
CA HIS A 14 -45.96 18.03 48.20
C HIS A 14 -45.75 19.12 47.14
N VAL A 15 -46.00 20.39 47.48
CA VAL A 15 -45.73 21.54 46.61
C VAL A 15 -44.23 21.77 46.48
N PHE A 16 -43.48 21.73 47.59
CA PHE A 16 -42.01 21.86 47.59
C PHE A 16 -41.33 20.77 46.73
N LEU A 17 -41.77 19.52 46.87
CA LEU A 17 -41.19 18.42 46.11
C LEU A 17 -41.50 18.53 44.61
N LYS A 18 -42.70 19.01 44.25
CA LYS A 18 -43.06 19.31 42.86
C LYS A 18 -42.22 20.45 42.28
N THR A 19 -42.05 21.56 42.99
CA THR A 19 -41.22 22.69 42.51
C THR A 19 -39.75 22.33 42.45
N PHE A 20 -39.23 21.55 43.41
CA PHE A 20 -37.86 21.05 43.41
C PHE A 20 -37.59 20.13 42.20
N ILE A 21 -38.48 19.17 41.93
CA ILE A 21 -38.36 18.31 40.74
C ILE A 21 -38.43 19.14 39.46
N LEU A 22 -39.34 20.11 39.37
CA LEU A 22 -39.48 20.96 38.18
C LEU A 22 -38.22 21.78 37.92
N LEU A 23 -37.65 22.40 38.96
CA LEU A 23 -36.39 23.16 38.87
C LEU A 23 -35.22 22.25 38.48
N SER A 24 -35.15 21.03 39.04
CA SER A 24 -34.12 20.06 38.69
C SER A 24 -34.26 19.56 37.25
N LEU A 25 -35.47 19.38 36.73
CA LEU A 25 -35.69 18.98 35.34
C LEU A 25 -35.34 20.12 34.37
N ILE A 26 -35.73 21.36 34.71
CA ILE A 26 -35.43 22.55 33.89
C ILE A 26 -33.91 22.82 33.83
N SER A 27 -33.14 22.45 34.86
CA SER A 27 -31.68 22.60 34.82
C SER A 27 -30.97 21.45 34.11
N VAL A 28 -31.42 20.20 34.31
CA VAL A 28 -30.74 19.00 33.77
C VAL A 28 -31.07 18.74 32.30
N ILE A 29 -32.32 18.94 31.87
CA ILE A 29 -32.73 18.62 30.49
C ILE A 29 -31.96 19.46 29.45
N PRO A 30 -31.81 20.79 29.59
CA PRO A 30 -31.06 21.58 28.63
C PRO A 30 -29.58 21.19 28.56
N LEU A 31 -28.98 20.83 29.69
CA LEU A 31 -27.60 20.35 29.74
C LEU A 31 -27.45 19.05 28.96
N LEU A 32 -28.35 18.07 29.16
CA LEU A 32 -28.33 16.82 28.41
C LEU A 32 -28.54 17.05 26.91
N CYS A 33 -29.46 17.94 26.51
CA CYS A 33 -29.69 18.29 25.11
C CYS A 33 -28.46 18.91 24.46
N ILE A 34 -27.78 19.84 25.14
CA ILE A 34 -26.56 20.47 24.66
C ILE A 34 -25.42 19.45 24.56
N SER A 35 -25.27 18.57 25.55
CA SER A 35 -24.26 17.50 25.51
C SER A 35 -24.50 16.52 24.36
N LEU A 36 -25.75 16.14 24.09
CA LEU A 36 -26.11 15.30 22.94
C LEU A 36 -25.81 15.98 21.61
N LEU A 37 -26.11 17.28 21.49
CA LEU A 37 -25.78 18.08 20.32
C LEU A 37 -24.26 18.13 20.07
N PHE A 38 -23.47 18.42 21.11
CA PHE A 38 -22.02 18.42 21.01
C PHE A 38 -21.46 17.05 20.66
N ALA A 39 -21.99 15.98 21.26
CA ALA A 39 -21.57 14.62 20.95
C ALA A 39 -21.78 14.29 19.46
N ASN A 40 -22.94 14.64 18.90
CA ASN A 40 -23.23 14.42 17.48
C ASN A 40 -22.32 15.26 16.57
N LEU A 41 -22.12 16.55 16.88
CA LEU A 41 -21.21 17.41 16.12
C LEU A 41 -19.76 16.93 16.18
N SER A 42 -19.30 16.50 17.34
CA SER A 42 -17.96 15.93 17.51
C SER A 42 -17.81 14.62 16.73
N GLU A 43 -18.81 13.74 16.75
CA GLU A 43 -18.79 12.49 15.98
C GLU A 43 -18.68 12.76 14.47
N GLN A 44 -19.49 13.70 13.95
CA GLN A 44 -19.43 14.09 12.54
C GLN A 44 -18.07 14.69 12.17
N PHE A 45 -17.51 15.54 13.04
CA PHE A 45 -16.20 16.13 12.85
C PHE A 45 -15.10 15.05 12.80
N TRP A 46 -15.08 14.13 13.77
CA TRP A 46 -14.09 13.05 13.82
C TRP A 46 -14.20 12.11 12.63
N LYS A 47 -15.42 11.76 12.21
CA LYS A 47 -15.63 10.98 10.99
C LYS A 47 -15.06 11.69 9.77
N SER A 48 -15.42 12.96 9.57
CA SER A 48 -14.92 13.77 8.45
C SER A 48 -13.40 13.87 8.42
N GLU A 49 -12.78 14.20 9.56
CA GLU A 49 -11.32 14.32 9.66
C GLU A 49 -10.62 12.98 9.46
N SER A 50 -11.19 11.89 9.99
CA SER A 50 -10.67 10.54 9.78
C SER A 50 -10.72 10.14 8.31
N TYR A 51 -11.80 10.45 7.59
CA TYR A 51 -11.90 10.21 6.15
C TYR A 51 -10.89 11.04 5.36
N SER A 52 -10.79 12.34 5.65
CA SER A 52 -9.83 13.26 5.02
C SER A 52 -8.38 12.80 5.23
N SER A 53 -8.03 12.45 6.47
CA SER A 53 -6.71 11.92 6.82
C SER A 53 -6.40 10.62 6.10
N SER A 54 -7.34 9.67 6.09
CA SER A 54 -7.17 8.39 5.39
C SER A 54 -7.02 8.58 3.88
N GLN A 55 -7.78 9.50 3.28
CA GLN A 55 -7.68 9.82 1.87
C GLN A 55 -6.30 10.42 1.54
N ARG A 56 -5.79 11.35 2.34
CA ARG A 56 -4.44 11.91 2.16
C ARG A 56 -3.37 10.83 2.27
N ALA A 57 -3.46 9.96 3.26
CA ALA A 57 -2.52 8.85 3.44
C ALA A 57 -2.54 7.89 2.23
N LEU A 58 -3.73 7.54 1.72
CA LEU A 58 -3.88 6.71 0.52
C LEU A 58 -3.30 7.38 -0.72
N THR A 59 -3.56 8.68 -0.93
CA THR A 59 -2.97 9.42 -2.06
C THR A 59 -1.44 9.46 -1.97
N GLN A 60 -0.88 9.70 -0.78
CA GLN A 60 0.58 9.65 -0.59
C GLN A 60 1.15 8.27 -0.89
N TYR A 61 0.47 7.21 -0.44
CA TYR A 61 0.87 5.85 -0.73
C TYR A 61 0.81 5.52 -2.23
N MET A 62 -0.26 5.92 -2.92
CA MET A 62 -0.39 5.78 -4.37
C MET A 62 0.73 6.52 -5.11
N ASN A 63 1.00 7.78 -4.75
CA ASN A 63 2.09 8.54 -5.35
C ASN A 63 3.46 7.86 -5.15
N ASN A 64 3.70 7.26 -3.99
CA ASN A 64 4.94 6.52 -3.75
C ASN A 64 5.06 5.27 -4.63
N ILE A 65 3.96 4.52 -4.82
CA ILE A 65 3.93 3.39 -5.75
C ILE A 65 4.18 3.87 -7.19
N ASP A 66 3.52 4.93 -7.63
CA ASP A 66 3.69 5.47 -8.97
C ASP A 66 5.15 5.89 -9.22
N ASN A 67 5.77 6.55 -8.25
CA ASN A 67 7.18 6.92 -8.32
C ASN A 67 8.10 5.69 -8.38
N GLN A 68 7.81 4.62 -7.64
CA GLN A 68 8.56 3.37 -7.72
C GLN A 68 8.41 2.72 -9.10
N ILE A 69 7.19 2.66 -9.65
CA ILE A 69 6.94 2.12 -10.99
C ILE A 69 7.72 2.90 -12.05
N LEU A 70 7.67 4.24 -12.00
CA LEU A 70 8.41 5.10 -12.93
C LEU A 70 9.92 4.87 -12.81
N SER A 71 10.45 4.78 -11.60
CA SER A 71 11.88 4.51 -11.38
C SER A 71 12.31 3.14 -11.95
N VAL A 72 11.48 2.11 -11.77
CA VAL A 72 11.72 0.79 -12.35
C VAL A 72 11.69 0.84 -13.89
N GLN A 73 10.76 1.59 -14.48
CA GLN A 73 10.69 1.77 -15.94
C GLN A 73 11.94 2.48 -16.49
N GLU A 74 12.40 3.54 -15.82
CA GLU A 74 13.63 4.24 -16.20
C GLU A 74 14.85 3.31 -16.14
N GLU A 75 14.97 2.49 -15.10
CA GLU A 75 16.05 1.50 -15.00
C GLU A 75 15.94 0.42 -16.09
N MET A 76 14.74 -0.05 -16.45
CA MET A 76 14.58 -0.98 -17.58
C MET A 76 15.10 -0.38 -18.90
N VAL A 77 14.84 0.90 -19.14
CA VAL A 77 15.37 1.60 -20.33
C VAL A 77 16.89 1.72 -20.29
N ARG A 78 17.47 2.02 -19.12
CA ARG A 78 18.93 2.05 -18.94
C ARG A 78 19.57 0.68 -19.14
N VAL A 79 18.94 -0.39 -18.67
CA VAL A 79 19.36 -1.78 -18.93
C VAL A 79 19.32 -2.10 -20.41
N ALA A 80 18.22 -1.77 -21.09
CA ALA A 80 18.04 -2.04 -22.52
C ALA A 80 19.05 -1.29 -23.40
N THR A 81 19.52 -0.12 -22.96
CA THR A 81 20.49 0.71 -23.70
C THR A 81 21.94 0.49 -23.28
N ASN A 82 22.19 -0.36 -22.27
CA ASN A 82 23.54 -0.64 -21.80
C ASN A 82 24.34 -1.44 -22.84
N ALA A 83 25.53 -0.96 -23.20
CA ALA A 83 26.37 -1.56 -24.23
C ALA A 83 26.80 -3.00 -23.90
N SER A 84 27.08 -3.30 -22.63
CA SER A 84 27.44 -4.64 -22.17
C SER A 84 26.24 -5.59 -22.27
N VAL A 85 25.04 -5.11 -21.92
CA VAL A 85 23.79 -5.89 -22.10
C VAL A 85 23.51 -6.14 -23.58
N LEU A 86 23.58 -5.12 -24.43
CA LEU A 86 23.38 -5.24 -25.88
C LEU A 86 24.37 -6.22 -26.51
N SER A 87 25.66 -6.14 -26.15
CA SER A 87 26.65 -7.07 -26.66
C SER A 87 26.43 -8.51 -26.17
N PHE A 88 25.90 -8.70 -24.95
CA PHE A 88 25.48 -10.02 -24.48
C PHE A 88 24.27 -10.56 -25.24
N ILE A 89 23.32 -9.71 -25.62
CA ILE A 89 22.17 -10.11 -26.46
C ILE A 89 22.65 -10.60 -27.83
N LEU A 90 23.60 -9.89 -28.45
CA LEU A 90 24.14 -10.25 -29.78
C LEU A 90 24.99 -11.52 -29.75
N GLN A 91 25.81 -11.69 -28.71
CA GLN A 91 26.69 -12.84 -28.57
C GLN A 91 26.68 -13.36 -27.12
N PRO A 92 25.66 -14.14 -26.74
CA PRO A 92 25.51 -14.67 -25.39
C PRO A 92 26.52 -15.80 -25.15
N THR A 93 27.52 -15.54 -24.30
CA THR A 93 28.55 -16.52 -23.93
C THR A 93 29.11 -16.22 -22.54
N PHE A 94 29.53 -17.27 -21.83
CA PHE A 94 30.26 -17.15 -20.57
C PHE A 94 31.76 -16.89 -20.74
N SER A 95 32.31 -17.05 -21.94
CA SER A 95 33.73 -16.79 -22.20
C SER A 95 34.12 -15.32 -22.02
N GLU A 96 33.18 -14.41 -22.24
CA GLU A 96 33.36 -12.96 -22.07
C GLU A 96 33.20 -12.53 -20.60
N ILE A 97 34.16 -12.92 -19.76
CA ILE A 97 34.10 -12.74 -18.29
C ILE A 97 33.95 -11.26 -17.90
N SER A 98 34.72 -10.35 -18.53
CA SER A 98 34.72 -8.93 -18.19
C SER A 98 33.33 -8.30 -18.41
N ARG A 99 32.75 -8.49 -19.60
CA ARG A 99 31.40 -8.04 -19.92
C ARG A 99 30.36 -8.62 -18.97
N ASN A 100 30.40 -9.93 -18.74
CA ASN A 100 29.40 -10.60 -17.89
C ASN A 100 29.47 -10.11 -16.44
N THR A 101 30.67 -9.86 -15.94
CA THR A 101 30.88 -9.31 -14.59
C THR A 101 30.33 -7.88 -14.49
N GLN A 102 30.51 -7.05 -15.52
CA GLN A 102 29.92 -5.72 -15.57
C GLN A 102 28.39 -5.76 -15.58
N ILE A 103 27.78 -6.68 -16.35
CA ILE A 103 26.32 -6.86 -16.37
C ILE A 103 25.82 -7.32 -15.00
N MET A 104 26.44 -8.34 -14.41
CA MET A 104 26.04 -8.83 -13.09
C MET A 104 26.17 -7.76 -12.01
N LYS A 105 27.25 -6.98 -12.04
CA LYS A 105 27.41 -5.82 -11.14
C LYS A 105 26.28 -4.81 -11.35
N TYR A 106 25.98 -4.47 -12.60
CA TYR A 106 24.89 -3.53 -12.91
C TYR A 106 23.52 -4.06 -12.42
N LEU A 107 23.23 -5.34 -12.60
CA LEU A 107 22.03 -5.98 -12.06
C LEU A 107 22.02 -5.99 -10.51
N ASN A 108 23.17 -6.16 -9.87
CA ASN A 108 23.33 -6.06 -8.42
C ASN A 108 23.08 -4.63 -7.92
N ASP A 109 23.58 -3.63 -8.64
CA ASP A 109 23.38 -2.22 -8.32
C ASP A 109 21.89 -1.85 -8.41
N ILE A 110 21.16 -2.40 -9.40
CA ILE A 110 19.69 -2.26 -9.51
C ILE A 110 18.97 -2.95 -8.35
N GLN A 111 19.39 -4.17 -7.97
CA GLN A 111 18.78 -4.86 -6.81
C GLN A 111 19.00 -4.08 -5.50
N LYS A 112 20.12 -3.37 -5.38
CA LYS A 112 20.44 -2.55 -4.21
C LYS A 112 19.83 -1.16 -4.25
N SER A 113 19.23 -0.73 -5.36
CA SER A 113 18.52 0.53 -5.40
C SER A 113 17.23 0.42 -4.59
N ASP A 114 16.79 1.52 -3.99
CA ASP A 114 15.60 1.59 -3.13
C ASP A 114 14.28 1.57 -3.95
N ASN A 115 14.28 0.85 -5.07
CA ASN A 115 13.21 0.83 -6.06
C ASN A 115 12.26 -0.36 -5.87
N GLY A 116 12.40 -1.11 -4.78
CA GLY A 116 11.57 -2.30 -4.49
C GLY A 116 11.91 -3.54 -5.33
N ILE A 117 13.04 -3.54 -6.05
CA ILE A 117 13.48 -4.67 -6.87
C ILE A 117 14.22 -5.68 -6.01
N TYR A 118 13.56 -6.80 -5.69
CA TYR A 118 14.17 -7.85 -4.87
C TYR A 118 15.25 -8.65 -5.62
N TYR A 119 15.09 -8.81 -6.94
CA TYR A 119 15.97 -9.64 -7.75
C TYR A 119 15.93 -9.22 -9.22
N ALA A 120 17.09 -9.25 -9.89
CA ALA A 120 17.22 -8.89 -11.30
C ALA A 120 18.10 -9.91 -12.04
N TYR A 121 17.68 -10.29 -13.25
CA TYR A 121 18.43 -11.22 -14.09
C TYR A 121 18.26 -10.91 -15.57
N LEU A 122 19.27 -11.27 -16.35
CA LEU A 122 19.26 -11.20 -17.81
C LEU A 122 19.27 -12.62 -18.37
N TYR A 123 18.21 -12.98 -19.09
CA TYR A 123 18.06 -14.28 -19.73
C TYR A 123 18.27 -14.17 -21.24
N SER A 124 19.16 -14.99 -21.78
CA SER A 124 19.27 -15.24 -23.22
C SER A 124 18.56 -16.54 -23.56
N ASN A 125 17.42 -16.43 -24.25
CA ASN A 125 16.66 -17.58 -24.74
C ASN A 125 17.48 -18.42 -25.73
N PHE A 126 18.19 -17.75 -26.66
CA PHE A 126 18.99 -18.41 -27.70
C PHE A 126 20.08 -19.34 -27.14
N ALA A 127 20.86 -18.87 -26.16
CA ALA A 127 21.95 -19.67 -25.57
C ALA A 127 21.55 -20.41 -24.28
N GLY A 128 20.33 -20.18 -23.79
CA GLY A 128 19.88 -20.72 -22.50
C GLY A 128 20.77 -20.29 -21.34
N LEU A 129 21.23 -19.03 -21.34
CA LEU A 129 22.13 -18.48 -20.31
C LEU A 129 21.41 -17.42 -19.49
N VAL A 130 21.67 -17.41 -18.19
CA VAL A 130 21.12 -16.44 -17.24
C VAL A 130 22.27 -15.77 -16.50
N LEU A 131 22.31 -14.44 -16.51
CA LEU A 131 23.18 -13.65 -15.63
C LEU A 131 22.31 -13.06 -14.53
N SER A 132 22.71 -13.20 -13.27
CA SER A 132 21.93 -12.75 -12.12
C SER A 132 22.60 -11.64 -11.32
N SER A 133 21.79 -10.89 -10.57
CA SER A 133 22.24 -9.91 -9.59
C SER A 133 23.02 -10.52 -8.41
N GLU A 134 22.93 -11.85 -8.20
CA GLU A 134 23.74 -12.61 -7.23
C GLU A 134 25.20 -12.81 -7.65
N ASN A 135 25.64 -12.18 -8.75
CA ASN A 135 26.98 -12.35 -9.32
C ASN A 135 27.26 -13.79 -9.78
N LYS A 136 26.22 -14.50 -10.20
CA LYS A 136 26.31 -15.86 -10.72
C LYS A 136 25.69 -15.97 -12.11
N GLY A 137 26.35 -16.74 -12.96
CA GLY A 137 25.83 -17.16 -14.26
C GLY A 137 25.28 -18.57 -14.16
N TYR A 138 24.06 -18.79 -14.66
CA TYR A 138 23.40 -20.09 -14.67
C TYR A 138 23.10 -20.49 -16.11
N ARG A 139 23.17 -21.80 -16.39
CA ARG A 139 22.46 -22.35 -17.55
C ARG A 139 20.99 -22.45 -17.18
N TYR A 140 20.09 -22.27 -18.15
CA TYR A 140 18.65 -22.32 -17.97
C TYR A 140 18.18 -23.55 -17.16
N PHE A 141 18.74 -24.74 -17.45
CA PHE A 141 18.43 -25.98 -16.72
C PHE A 141 18.85 -26.02 -15.25
N HIS A 142 19.64 -25.06 -14.78
CA HIS A 142 20.08 -24.96 -13.38
C HIS A 142 19.60 -23.69 -12.69
N PHE A 143 18.84 -22.85 -13.38
CA PHE A 143 18.23 -21.68 -12.78
C PHE A 143 17.02 -22.08 -11.93
N TYR A 144 16.77 -21.37 -10.82
CA TYR A 144 15.71 -21.74 -9.88
C TYR A 144 14.33 -21.22 -10.32
N ASP A 145 14.27 -20.08 -11.01
CA ASP A 145 13.03 -19.46 -11.49
C ASP A 145 12.73 -19.87 -12.95
N LYS A 146 12.84 -21.17 -13.24
CA LYS A 146 12.48 -21.71 -14.57
C LYS A 146 11.04 -21.43 -14.97
N PRO A 147 10.02 -21.55 -14.10
CA PRO A 147 8.64 -21.33 -14.50
C PRO A 147 8.41 -19.93 -15.08
N ALA A 148 9.10 -18.90 -14.56
CA ALA A 148 9.04 -17.56 -15.14
C ALA A 148 9.76 -17.48 -16.49
N LEU A 149 10.94 -18.10 -16.62
CA LEU A 149 11.68 -18.14 -17.89
C LEU A 149 10.94 -18.90 -18.99
N ASP A 150 10.15 -19.91 -18.64
CA ASP A 150 9.40 -20.73 -19.59
C ASP A 150 8.40 -19.90 -20.39
N LEU A 151 7.86 -18.82 -19.82
CA LEU A 151 6.99 -17.86 -20.51
C LEU A 151 7.68 -17.22 -21.72
N TYR A 152 9.01 -17.10 -21.67
CA TYR A 152 9.84 -16.48 -22.69
C TYR A 152 10.65 -17.50 -23.50
N SER A 153 10.43 -18.81 -23.30
CA SER A 153 11.05 -19.84 -24.12
C SER A 153 10.37 -19.93 -25.50
N GLU A 154 11.09 -20.32 -26.55
CA GLU A 154 10.57 -20.43 -27.93
C GLU A 154 9.29 -21.27 -28.03
N LYS A 155 9.17 -22.30 -27.17
CA LYS A 155 8.02 -23.20 -27.13
C LYS A 155 6.72 -22.48 -26.77
N ASN A 156 6.80 -21.38 -26.02
CA ASN A 156 5.67 -20.55 -25.63
C ASN A 156 5.54 -19.28 -26.48
N MET A 157 6.62 -18.72 -27.05
CA MET A 157 6.53 -17.54 -27.92
C MET A 157 5.69 -17.77 -29.19
N LEU A 158 5.74 -18.98 -29.78
CA LEU A 158 4.89 -19.36 -30.93
C LEU A 158 3.39 -19.45 -30.58
N ARG A 159 3.05 -19.58 -29.30
CA ARG A 159 1.66 -19.66 -28.83
C ARG A 159 1.01 -18.28 -28.73
N TRP A 160 1.81 -17.21 -28.61
CA TRP A 160 1.34 -15.82 -28.56
C TRP A 160 1.44 -15.11 -29.92
N SER A 161 2.25 -15.59 -30.86
CA SER A 161 2.32 -15.03 -32.21
C SER A 161 1.22 -15.55 -33.16
N CYS A 162 0.50 -16.62 -32.80
CA CYS A 162 -0.58 -17.21 -33.60
C CYS A 162 -1.99 -16.77 -33.13
N GLY A 163 -2.11 -15.57 -32.55
CA GLY A 163 -3.37 -14.96 -32.10
C GLY A 163 -3.86 -13.79 -32.95
N LYS A 164 -3.30 -13.59 -34.14
CA LYS A 164 -3.79 -12.64 -35.15
C LYS A 164 -3.72 -13.26 -36.54
N MET A 165 -4.80 -13.95 -36.92
CA MET A 165 -5.41 -13.87 -38.25
C MET A 165 -6.92 -13.89 -38.05
#